data_AF-A0A956JU53-F1
#
_entry.id   AF-A0A956JU53-F1
#
_cell.length_a   1.000
_cell.length_b   1.000
_cell.length_c   1.000
_cell.angle_alpha   90.00
_cell.angle_beta   90.00
_cell.angle_gamma   90.00
#
_symmetry.space_group_name_H-M   'P 1'
#
loop_
_entity.id
_entity.type
_entity.pdbx_description
1 polymer ?
#
loop_
_entity_poly.entity_id
_entity_poly.type
_entity_poly.pdbx_seq_one_letter_code
_entity_poly.pdbx_strand_id
1 'polypeptide(L)' 'MNPQLIDARYPINRIHHLAKRIGIVHDEPIGVAALVTVPRPPGRPTVNMLAPIVIGARSRVGVQVVLHGSRFGLRHAL' A
#
# COMPACT_ATOMS: atom_id res chain seq x y z
N MET A 1 -4.48 -6.41 2.34
CA MET A 1 -3.48 -7.12 3.17
C MET A 1 -2.49 -6.11 3.74
N ASN A 2 -2.00 -6.27 4.97
CA ASN A 2 -0.90 -5.43 5.49
C ASN A 2 0.41 -5.81 4.78
N PRO A 3 1.05 -4.90 4.00
CA PRO A 3 2.26 -5.21 3.24
C PRO A 3 3.49 -5.50 4.12
N GLN A 4 3.51 -5.05 5.38
CA GLN A 4 4.62 -5.35 6.30
C GLN A 4 4.65 -6.81 6.74
N LEU A 5 3.53 -7.55 6.59
CA LEU A 5 3.50 -8.99 6.82
C LEU A 5 4.17 -9.78 5.69
N ILE A 6 4.33 -9.16 4.50
CA ILE A 6 5.00 -9.76 3.34
C ILE A 6 6.47 -9.36 3.32
N ASP A 7 6.75 -8.07 3.55
CA ASP A 7 8.11 -7.55 3.63
C ASP A 7 8.20 -6.54 4.77
N ALA A 8 8.86 -6.90 5.87
CA ALA A 8 9.00 -6.05 7.05
C ALA A 8 9.68 -4.68 6.73
N ARG A 9 10.44 -4.60 5.63
CA ARG A 9 11.12 -3.37 5.17
C ARG A 9 10.23 -2.52 4.25
N TYR A 10 8.92 -2.78 4.21
CA TYR A 10 8.00 -1.97 3.42
C TYR A 10 7.98 -0.51 3.93
N PRO A 11 8.13 0.50 3.04
CA PRO A 11 8.53 1.85 3.44
C PRO A 11 7.34 2.72 3.89
N ILE A 12 6.72 2.37 5.03
CA ILE A 12 5.53 3.07 5.58
C ILE A 12 5.77 4.58 5.75
N ASN A 13 6.95 4.99 6.22
CA ASN A 13 7.27 6.41 6.41
C ASN A 13 7.21 7.19 5.07
N ARG A 14 7.72 6.61 3.98
CA ARG A 14 7.66 7.21 2.65
C ARG A 14 6.23 7.32 2.14
N ILE A 15 5.43 6.27 2.36
CA ILE A 15 4.00 6.24 2.00
C ILE A 15 3.24 7.35 2.72
N HIS A 16 3.46 7.50 4.03
CA HIS A 16 2.84 8.54 4.84
C HIS A 16 3.21 9.95 4.30
N HIS A 17 4.49 10.20 3.99
CA HIS A 17 4.90 11.49 3.40
C HIS A 17 4.24 11.80 2.06
N LEU A 18 4.04 10.79 1.21
CA LEU A 18 3.38 10.96 -0.09
C LEU A 18 1.88 11.23 0.09
N ALA A 19 1.21 10.48 0.96
CA ALA A 19 -0.24 10.62 1.17
C ALA A 19 -0.63 11.98 1.77
N LYS A 20 0.24 12.59 2.60
CA LYS A 20 0.05 13.95 3.12
C LYS A 20 -0.12 15.00 2.02
N ARG A 21 0.50 14.81 0.85
CA ARG A 21 0.38 15.75 -0.29
C ARG A 21 -0.99 15.72 -0.96
N ILE A 22 -1.82 14.73 -0.63
CA ILE A 22 -3.05 14.40 -1.35
C ILE A 22 -4.29 14.48 -0.42
N GLY A 23 -4.16 15.15 0.72
CA GLY A 23 -5.29 15.46 1.61
C GLY A 23 -5.41 14.59 2.87
N ILE A 24 -4.48 13.68 3.14
CA ILE A 24 -4.38 13.03 4.46
C ILE A 24 -3.79 14.03 5.47
N VAL A 25 -4.47 14.19 6.61
CA VAL A 25 -4.12 15.18 7.64
C VAL A 25 -2.74 14.87 8.22
N HIS A 26 -1.98 15.92 8.52
CA HIS A 26 -0.67 15.78 9.12
C HIS A 26 -0.78 15.06 10.47
N ASP A 27 0.04 14.03 10.67
CA ASP A 27 0.18 13.29 11.92
C ASP A 27 -1.11 12.55 12.37
N GLU A 28 -1.88 12.06 11.41
CA GLU A 28 -2.97 11.13 11.71
C GLU A 28 -2.55 9.67 11.65
N PRO A 29 -3.17 8.79 12.46
CA PRO A 29 -3.08 7.37 12.24
C PRO A 29 -3.54 7.03 10.83
N ILE A 30 -2.72 6.27 10.11
CA ILE A 30 -3.03 5.79 8.77
C ILE A 30 -3.16 4.26 8.77
N GLY A 31 -4.15 3.76 8.03
CA GLY A 31 -4.18 2.37 7.60
C GLY A 31 -3.45 2.21 6.27
N VAL A 32 -2.64 1.17 6.12
CA VAL A 32 -1.96 0.83 4.86
C VAL A 32 -2.34 -0.58 4.42
N ALA A 33 -2.84 -0.71 3.20
CA ALA A 33 -3.26 -1.99 2.64
C ALA A 33 -2.73 -2.17 1.22
N ALA A 34 -2.11 -3.31 0.94
CA ALA A 34 -1.81 -3.74 -0.42
C ALA A 34 -2.98 -4.54 -1.01
N LEU A 35 -3.19 -4.35 -2.31
CA LEU A 35 -4.22 -5.04 -3.08
C LEU A 35 -3.78 -6.46 -3.44
N VAL A 36 -4.70 -7.42 -3.28
CA VAL A 36 -4.49 -8.82 -3.62
C VAL A 36 -5.27 -9.12 -4.90
N THR A 37 -4.60 -9.71 -5.89
CA THR A 37 -5.23 -10.30 -7.07
C THR A 37 -5.38 -11.79 -6.83
N VAL A 38 -6.62 -12.29 -6.84
CA VAL A 38 -6.95 -13.71 -6.71
C VAL A 38 -7.43 -14.22 -8.07
N PRO A 39 -6.58 -14.92 -8.84
CA PRO A 39 -7.00 -15.49 -10.14
C PRO A 39 -7.86 -16.74 -9.94
N ARG A 40 -8.56 -17.16 -11.01
CA ARG A 40 -9.17 -18.49 -11.05
C ARG A 40 -8.07 -19.57 -11.06
N PRO A 41 -8.34 -20.79 -10.53
CA PRO A 41 -7.42 -21.91 -10.66
C PRO A 41 -7.06 -22.15 -12.14
N PRO A 42 -5.78 -22.46 -12.46
CA PRO A 42 -4.68 -22.81 -11.55
C PRO A 42 -3.81 -21.62 -11.09
N GLY A 43 -4.24 -20.38 -11.29
CA GLY A 43 -3.43 -19.20 -10.97
C GLY A 43 -3.09 -19.08 -9.48
N ARG A 44 -1.92 -18.52 -9.18
CA ARG A 44 -1.51 -18.19 -7.80
C ARG A 44 -1.87 -16.74 -7.46
N PRO A 45 -2.33 -16.44 -6.24
CA PRO A 45 -2.61 -15.08 -5.84
C PRO A 45 -1.34 -14.23 -5.83
N THR A 46 -1.50 -12.94 -6.12
CA THR A 46 -0.38 -11.97 -6.10
C THR A 46 -0.77 -10.69 -5.37
N VAL A 47 0.21 -9.96 -4.85
CA VAL A 47 0.02 -8.69 -4.15
C VAL A 47 0.69 -7.56 -4.91
N ASN A 48 -0.03 -6.46 -5.05
CA ASN A 48 0.53 -5.23 -5.56
C ASN A 48 1.28 -4.49 -4.44
N MET A 49 2.59 -4.69 -4.40
CA MET A 49 3.50 -4.04 -3.46
C MET A 49 3.96 -2.66 -3.95
N LEU A 50 3.72 -2.30 -5.21
CA LEU A 50 4.11 -1.00 -5.78
C LEU A 50 3.11 0.11 -5.43
N ALA A 51 1.82 -0.21 -5.32
CA ALA A 51 0.77 0.79 -5.20
C ALA A 51 -0.22 0.51 -4.04
N PRO A 52 0.21 0.69 -2.78
CA PRO A 52 -0.65 0.49 -1.62
C PRO A 52 -1.76 1.54 -1.54
N ILE A 53 -2.86 1.15 -0.91
CA ILE A 53 -3.94 2.02 -0.46
C ILE A 53 -3.57 2.56 0.93
N VAL A 54 -3.73 3.86 1.13
CA VAL A 54 -3.55 4.56 2.39
C VAL A 54 -4.89 5.17 2.78
N ILE A 55 -5.32 4.94 4.02
CA ILE A 55 -6.59 5.47 4.55
C ILE A 55 -6.28 6.28 5.79
N GLY A 56 -6.63 7.57 5.79
CA GLY A 56 -6.53 8.44 6.96
C GLY A 56 -7.70 8.20 7.91
N ALA A 57 -7.41 7.93 9.19
CA ALA A 57 -8.44 7.58 10.16
C ALA A 57 -9.36 8.77 10.52
N ARG A 58 -8.83 9.99 10.58
CA ARG A 58 -9.57 11.23 10.90
C ARG A 58 -10.08 11.92 9.64
N SER A 59 -9.23 12.08 8.63
CA SER A 59 -9.62 12.71 7.36
C SER A 59 -10.69 11.91 6.61
N ARG A 60 -10.75 10.59 6.83
CA ARG A 60 -11.59 9.64 6.08
C ARG A 60 -11.31 9.67 4.57
N VAL A 61 -10.08 10.06 4.21
CA VAL A 61 -9.61 10.09 2.83
C VAL A 61 -8.82 8.82 2.55
N GLY A 62 -9.15 8.16 1.44
CA GLY A 62 -8.41 7.04 0.89
C GLY A 62 -7.66 7.44 -0.37
N VAL A 63 -6.37 7.11 -0.47
CA VAL A 63 -5.56 7.36 -1.67
C VAL A 63 -4.73 6.14 -2.04
N GLN A 64 -4.52 5.92 -3.33
CA GLN A 64 -3.57 4.94 -3.82
C GLN A 64 -2.25 5.62 -4.13
N VAL A 65 -1.18 5.20 -3.45
CA VAL A 65 0.15 5.82 -3.58
C VAL A 65 1.02 4.95 -4.47
N VAL A 66 1.54 5.46 -5.58
CA VAL A 66 2.50 4.73 -6.42
C VAL A 66 3.93 4.98 -5.91
N LEU A 67 4.62 3.91 -5.48
CA LEU A 67 6.00 3.96 -4.99
C LEU A 67 7.03 3.99 -6.14
N HIS A 68 6.99 5.05 -6.94
CA HIS A 68 7.90 5.24 -8.08
C HIS A 68 9.38 5.13 -7.66
N GLY A 69 10.20 4.44 -8.46
CA GLY A 69 11.62 4.21 -8.16
C GLY A 69 11.89 3.32 -6.94
N SER A 70 10.89 2.61 -6.41
CA SER A 70 11.10 1.57 -5.39
C SER A 70 11.45 0.22 -6.03
N ARG A 71 11.95 -0.72 -5.22
CA ARG A 71 12.21 -2.10 -5.65
C ARG A 71 10.94 -2.97 -5.79
N PHE A 72 9.77 -2.43 -5.47
CA PHE A 72 8.53 -3.20 -5.43
C PHE A 72 7.84 -3.24 -6.80
N GLY A 73 7.26 -4.39 -7.13
CA GLY A 73 6.50 -4.60 -8.35
C GLY A 73 4.99 -4.66 -8.13
N LEU A 74 4.24 -4.69 -9.24
CA LEU A 74 2.78 -4.85 -9.25
C LEU A 74 2.30 -6.25 -8.85
N ARG A 75 3.18 -7.26 -8.96
CA ARG A 75 2.85 -8.66 -8.66
C ARG A 75 3.97 -9.26 -7.83
N HIS A 76 3.73 -9.40 -6.54
CA HIS A 76 4.52 -10.21 -5.62
C HIS A 76 3.74 -11.50 -5.33
N ALA A 77 4.39 -12.65 -5.32
CA ALA A 77 3.71 -13.90 -4.99
C ALA A 77 3.26 -13.87 -3.51
N LEU A 78 2.02 -14.31 -3.26
CA LEU A 78 1.52 -14.57 -1.90
C LEU A 78 1.93 -15.95 -1.40
#